data_AF-A0A6A5G535-F1
#
_entry.id   AF-A0A6A5G535-F1
#
_cell.length_a   1.000
_cell.length_b   1.000
_cell.length_c   1.000
_cell.angle_alpha   90.00
_cell.angle_beta   90.00
_cell.angle_gamma   90.00
#
_symmetry.space_group_name_H-M   'P 1'
#
loop_
_entity.id
_entity.type
_entity.pdbx_description
1 polymer ?
#
loop_
_entity_poly.entity_id
_entity_poly.type
_entity_poly.pdbx_seq_one_letter_code
_entity_poly.pdbx_strand_id
1 'polypeptide(L)'
;MTFIALFAALPILISALHNHPLPEERRACTTQEITYIPDEYDVYEKQIELSLDSGMSLNRHPVTRILAEECGLRDKVFPTLSRRDKRSPIARGIFRLSKYFLHFFQKSKLFLKPELLKGIAKVVEKLNHVKTSIGKVKYAGIGNFFMKMWEDVEELRAEEKDAHMDVILEQTLRTSLQLLINHGIISDMLLHHPIILEEIKGLLLVDNEKLLSEVTATNVMCHQSHRDSQVVIYLKLKIPKVARITIEKCDDIGKMVDGTYQYYTLPKATFKKNGHIFKVDIEWCFFEHFTYCPTQAIRPTDCSKEKLQRCELRMEQKSDFDRELQNGFAVYGDFTQILTEKDSLQSRYLVKPRVLYHIVPKFDETLFIGGKELKQMTQSKETIIRPIKP
;
A
#
# COMPACT_ATOMS: atom_id res chain seq x y z
N MET A 1 -27.65 59.60 -38.43
CA MET A 1 -28.31 58.65 -37.52
C MET A 1 -28.60 57.39 -38.33
N THR A 2 -27.71 56.39 -38.27
CA THR A 2 -27.88 55.14 -37.47
C THR A 2 -29.06 54.31 -38.00
N PHE A 3 -28.93 53.11 -38.59
CA PHE A 3 -28.16 51.94 -38.17
C PHE A 3 -27.85 51.03 -39.38
N ILE A 4 -26.61 50.56 -39.49
CA ILE A 4 -26.20 49.44 -40.34
C ILE A 4 -26.43 48.17 -39.52
N ALA A 5 -27.39 47.32 -39.92
CA ALA A 5 -27.56 46.00 -39.35
C ALA A 5 -26.63 45.02 -40.09
N LEU A 6 -25.41 44.86 -39.56
CA LEU A 6 -24.50 43.80 -39.93
C LEU A 6 -25.05 42.49 -39.33
N PHE A 7 -25.70 41.67 -40.14
CA PHE A 7 -25.94 40.26 -39.82
C PHE A 7 -24.60 39.52 -39.91
N ALA A 8 -23.84 39.56 -38.82
CA ALA A 8 -22.74 38.63 -38.60
C ALA A 8 -23.34 37.26 -38.32
N ALA A 9 -23.50 36.45 -39.37
CA ALA A 9 -23.63 35.01 -39.23
C ALA A 9 -22.32 34.49 -38.63
N LEU A 10 -22.28 34.41 -37.29
CA LEU A 10 -21.26 33.66 -36.57
C LEU A 10 -21.38 32.20 -37.02
N PRO A 11 -20.38 31.58 -37.67
CA PRO A 11 -20.32 30.14 -37.65
C PRO A 11 -19.98 29.81 -36.20
N ILE A 12 -20.98 29.36 -35.45
CA ILE A 12 -20.73 28.59 -34.25
C ILE A 12 -20.03 27.33 -34.76
N LEU A 13 -18.70 27.39 -34.84
CA LEU A 13 -17.82 26.24 -34.78
C LEU A 13 -18.13 25.59 -33.44
N ILE A 14 -19.19 24.78 -33.42
CA ILE A 14 -19.30 23.66 -32.50
C ILE A 14 -18.15 22.77 -32.96
N SER A 15 -16.95 23.04 -32.44
CA SER A 15 -15.96 22.01 -32.25
C SER A 15 -16.62 21.02 -31.29
N ALA A 16 -17.43 20.14 -31.88
CA ALA A 16 -17.84 18.90 -31.27
C ALA A 16 -16.53 18.23 -30.89
N LEU A 17 -16.14 18.42 -29.63
CA LEU A 17 -15.04 17.77 -28.94
C LEU A 17 -15.40 16.28 -28.99
N HIS A 18 -15.18 15.66 -30.15
CA HIS A 18 -15.42 14.24 -30.30
C HIS A 18 -14.41 13.59 -29.37
N ASN A 19 -14.92 13.00 -28.29
CA ASN A 19 -14.18 12.09 -27.46
C ASN A 19 -13.93 10.87 -28.35
N HIS A 20 -12.83 10.90 -29.09
CA HIS A 20 -12.42 9.74 -29.85
C HIS A 20 -11.76 8.77 -28.89
N PRO A 21 -12.34 7.57 -28.69
CA PRO A 21 -11.67 6.55 -27.92
C PRO A 21 -10.45 6.06 -28.70
N LEU A 22 -9.45 5.54 -27.99
CA LEU A 22 -8.32 4.87 -28.58
C LEU A 22 -8.82 3.68 -29.41
N PRO A 23 -8.37 3.48 -30.67
CA PRO A 23 -8.76 2.34 -31.47
C PRO A 23 -8.46 1.02 -30.76
N GLU A 24 -9.33 0.02 -30.86
CA GLU A 24 -9.17 -1.26 -30.15
C GLU A 24 -7.88 -1.98 -30.48
N GLU A 25 -7.45 -1.92 -31.75
CA GLU A 25 -6.20 -2.48 -32.24
C GLU A 25 -4.94 -1.86 -31.62
N ARG A 26 -5.06 -0.65 -31.04
CA ARG A 26 -3.99 0.06 -30.34
C ARG A 26 -4.03 -0.11 -28.82
N ARG A 27 -5.02 -0.82 -28.27
CA ARG A 27 -5.15 -1.03 -26.83
C ARG A 27 -4.36 -2.26 -26.38
N ALA A 28 -3.33 -2.05 -25.57
CA ALA A 28 -2.67 -3.12 -24.82
C ALA A 28 -3.14 -3.07 -23.36
N CYS A 29 -4.21 -3.83 -23.05
CA CYS A 29 -4.85 -3.79 -21.74
C CYS A 29 -4.69 -5.10 -20.96
N THR A 30 -4.56 -4.97 -19.64
CA THR A 30 -4.81 -6.02 -18.65
C THR A 30 -5.81 -5.54 -17.60
N THR A 31 -6.34 -6.46 -16.81
CA THR A 31 -7.19 -6.13 -15.67
C THR A 31 -6.58 -6.64 -14.37
N GLN A 32 -6.90 -5.97 -13.27
CA GLN A 32 -6.51 -6.40 -11.93
C GLN A 32 -7.62 -6.03 -10.95
N GLU A 33 -7.93 -6.91 -10.00
CA GLU A 33 -8.80 -6.57 -8.88
C GLU A 33 -8.00 -5.80 -7.82
N ILE A 34 -8.55 -4.69 -7.34
CA ILE A 34 -8.04 -3.96 -6.18
C ILE A 34 -9.15 -3.80 -5.14
N THR A 35 -8.73 -3.60 -3.89
CA THR A 35 -9.58 -3.20 -2.79
C THR A 35 -9.27 -1.75 -2.43
N TYR A 36 -10.29 -0.94 -2.14
CA TYR A 36 -10.12 0.46 -1.72
C TYR A 36 -11.27 0.90 -0.80
N ILE A 37 -11.09 2.03 -0.12
CA ILE A 37 -12.13 2.68 0.69
C ILE A 37 -12.89 3.67 -0.21
N PRO A 38 -14.16 3.43 -0.54
CA PRO A 38 -14.91 4.29 -1.46
C PRO A 38 -15.24 5.68 -0.92
N ASP A 39 -15.46 5.75 0.39
CA ASP A 39 -15.81 6.93 1.15
C ASP A 39 -15.21 6.77 2.56
N GLU A 40 -14.30 7.66 2.94
CA GLU A 40 -13.62 7.62 4.24
C GLU A 40 -14.56 7.89 5.42
N TYR A 41 -15.73 8.49 5.14
CA TYR A 41 -16.75 8.77 6.15
C TYR A 41 -17.74 7.62 6.33
N ASP A 42 -17.81 6.68 5.37
CA ASP A 42 -18.68 5.51 5.46
C ASP A 42 -17.97 4.35 6.19
N VAL A 43 -18.25 4.26 7.49
CA VAL A 43 -17.60 3.34 8.41
C VAL A 43 -18.62 2.46 9.14
N TYR A 44 -18.20 1.26 9.54
CA TYR A 44 -18.89 0.53 10.59
C TYR A 44 -18.43 1.06 11.96
N GLU A 45 -19.38 1.30 12.84
CA GLU A 45 -19.09 1.69 14.22
C GLU A 45 -19.33 0.50 15.17
N LYS A 46 -18.31 0.15 15.94
CA LYS A 46 -18.38 -0.94 16.94
C LYS A 46 -17.94 -0.43 18.30
N GLN A 47 -18.83 -0.49 19.28
CA GLN A 47 -18.47 -0.20 20.66
C GLN A 47 -17.73 -1.41 21.24
N ILE A 48 -16.59 -1.16 21.86
CA ILE A 48 -15.82 -2.20 22.53
C ILE A 48 -15.46 -1.75 23.94
N GLU A 49 -15.42 -2.72 24.84
CA GLU A 49 -14.78 -2.62 26.14
C GLU A 49 -13.42 -3.31 26.02
N LEU A 50 -12.36 -2.51 26.01
CA LEU A 50 -11.00 -3.02 26.01
C LEU A 50 -10.54 -3.12 27.47
N SER A 51 -10.65 -4.32 28.02
CA SER A 51 -9.90 -4.69 29.22
C SER A 51 -8.51 -5.20 28.81
N LEU A 52 -7.50 -4.79 29.58
CA LEU A 52 -6.16 -5.37 29.47
C LEU A 52 -5.99 -6.34 30.63
N ASP A 53 -6.63 -7.50 30.49
CA ASP A 53 -6.69 -8.54 31.53
C ASP A 53 -5.49 -9.48 31.54
N SER A 54 -5.23 -10.02 32.73
CA SER A 54 -4.03 -10.71 33.20
C SER A 54 -3.73 -12.11 32.61
N GLY A 55 -4.19 -12.42 31.40
CA GLY A 55 -3.75 -13.61 30.65
C GLY A 55 -2.42 -13.42 29.91
N MET A 56 -1.92 -12.18 29.86
CA MET A 56 -0.87 -11.73 28.94
C MET A 56 0.42 -11.44 29.71
N SER A 57 1.54 -12.07 29.33
CA SER A 57 2.73 -12.24 30.17
C SER A 57 3.69 -11.03 30.27
N LEU A 58 3.22 -9.80 30.06
CA LEU A 58 3.96 -8.57 30.39
C LEU A 58 3.97 -8.27 31.91
N ASN A 59 4.13 -9.30 32.76
CA ASN A 59 3.83 -9.28 34.19
C ASN A 59 2.39 -8.78 34.51
N ARG A 60 1.76 -9.37 35.51
CA ARG A 60 0.38 -9.06 35.92
C ARG A 60 0.19 -7.61 36.41
N HIS A 61 1.26 -6.94 36.82
CA HIS A 61 1.22 -5.60 37.41
C HIS A 61 1.55 -4.45 36.44
N PRO A 62 2.50 -4.58 35.49
CA PRO A 62 2.84 -3.49 34.58
C PRO A 62 1.71 -3.04 33.66
N VAL A 63 0.99 -3.92 32.95
CA VAL A 63 0.03 -3.48 31.91
C VAL A 63 -1.17 -2.75 32.50
N THR A 64 -1.84 -3.33 33.51
CA THR A 64 -2.98 -2.70 34.18
C THR A 64 -2.55 -1.43 34.93
N ARG A 65 -1.33 -1.40 35.50
CA ARG A 65 -0.75 -0.18 36.07
C ARG A 65 -0.50 0.88 35.00
N ILE A 66 0.14 0.51 33.89
CA ILE A 66 0.43 1.42 32.77
C ILE A 66 -0.88 2.01 32.26
N LEU A 67 -1.91 1.19 32.10
CA LEU A 67 -3.23 1.66 31.70
C LEU A 67 -3.79 2.66 32.72
N ALA A 68 -3.78 2.33 34.01
CA ALA A 68 -4.25 3.24 35.06
C ALA A 68 -3.48 4.57 35.09
N GLU A 69 -2.15 4.51 34.90
CA GLU A 69 -1.26 5.68 34.82
C GLU A 69 -1.53 6.55 33.59
N GLU A 70 -1.73 5.95 32.41
CA GLU A 70 -2.02 6.69 31.19
C GLU A 70 -3.47 7.22 31.15
N CYS A 71 -4.41 6.55 31.83
CA CYS A 71 -5.77 7.03 32.07
C CYS A 71 -5.87 8.10 33.17
N GLY A 72 -4.78 8.43 33.88
CA GLY A 72 -4.77 9.42 34.95
C GLY A 72 -5.51 8.98 36.23
N LEU A 73 -5.77 7.68 36.38
CA LEU A 73 -6.42 7.08 37.55
C LEU A 73 -5.40 6.67 38.64
N ARG A 74 -4.10 6.75 38.32
CA ARG A 74 -2.99 6.49 39.23
C ARG A 74 -1.82 7.42 38.91
N ASP A 75 -1.11 7.87 39.94
CA ASP A 75 0.12 8.63 39.75
C ASP A 75 1.19 7.82 39.01
N LYS A 76 1.88 8.46 38.07
CA LYS A 76 2.94 7.83 37.28
C LYS A 76 4.12 7.48 38.17
N VAL A 77 4.34 6.19 38.42
CA VAL A 77 5.57 5.73 39.05
C VAL A 77 6.59 5.51 37.95
N PHE A 78 7.35 6.55 37.61
CA PHE A 78 8.50 6.37 36.73
C PHE A 78 9.48 5.43 37.42
N PRO A 79 9.80 4.26 36.86
CA PRO A 79 10.89 3.48 37.38
C PRO A 79 12.15 4.35 37.27
N THR A 80 12.67 4.80 38.41
CA THR A 80 14.05 5.25 38.48
C THR A 80 14.86 4.09 37.94
N LEU A 81 15.51 4.27 36.80
CA LEU A 81 16.54 3.36 36.28
C LEU A 81 17.74 3.42 37.25
N SER A 82 17.55 3.02 38.51
CA SER A 82 18.57 2.90 39.54
C SER A 82 18.94 1.42 39.66
N ARG A 83 19.31 0.82 38.54
CA ARG A 83 20.22 -0.31 38.53
C ARG A 83 21.22 -0.02 37.44
N ARG A 84 22.51 0.04 37.83
CA ARG A 84 23.60 -0.17 36.89
C ARG A 84 23.34 -1.50 36.21
N ASP A 85 22.72 -1.46 35.04
CA ASP A 85 22.70 -2.61 34.15
C ASP A 85 24.17 -2.87 33.82
N LYS A 86 24.68 -3.99 34.32
CA LYS A 86 25.97 -4.52 33.86
C LYS A 86 25.93 -4.46 32.33
N ARG A 87 27.01 -4.00 31.70
CA ARG A 87 27.19 -4.09 30.24
C ARG A 87 26.91 -5.54 29.85
N SER A 88 25.68 -5.82 29.43
CA SER A 88 25.30 -7.11 28.93
C SER A 88 26.12 -7.28 27.65
N PRO A 89 26.92 -8.36 27.52
CA PRO A 89 27.48 -8.67 26.23
C PRO A 89 26.27 -8.86 25.31
N ILE A 90 26.11 -7.96 24.35
CA ILE A 90 25.02 -7.97 23.37
C ILE A 90 25.02 -9.38 22.76
N ALA A 91 24.16 -10.25 23.28
CA ALA A 91 24.02 -11.59 22.78
C ALA A 91 23.40 -11.46 21.39
N ARG A 92 23.84 -12.31 20.47
CA ARG A 92 23.51 -12.28 19.04
C ARG A 92 22.04 -12.65 18.74
N GLY A 93 21.07 -11.97 19.34
CA GLY A 93 19.67 -11.87 18.89
C GLY A 93 19.22 -10.42 19.04
N ILE A 94 19.63 -9.47 18.21
CA ILE A 94 19.31 -9.19 16.78
C ILE A 94 17.82 -8.87 16.54
N PHE A 95 17.15 -8.07 17.37
CA PHE A 95 15.79 -7.54 17.10
C PHE A 95 15.55 -7.22 15.62
N ARG A 96 14.86 -8.13 14.93
CA ARG A 96 14.55 -8.01 13.49
C ARG A 96 13.61 -6.82 13.23
N LEU A 97 12.85 -6.41 14.24
CA LEU A 97 11.84 -5.35 14.23
C LEU A 97 12.36 -3.97 14.68
N SER A 98 13.65 -3.81 14.96
CA SER A 98 14.22 -2.53 15.45
C SER A 98 13.91 -1.34 14.53
N LYS A 99 13.91 -1.54 13.21
CA LYS A 99 13.50 -0.51 12.23
C LYS A 99 12.04 -0.09 12.40
N TYR A 100 11.15 -1.04 12.66
CA TYR A 100 9.74 -0.75 12.94
C TYR A 100 9.62 0.09 14.20
N PHE A 101 10.22 -0.32 15.32
CA PHE A 101 10.15 0.42 16.57
C PHE A 101 10.72 1.84 16.44
N LEU A 102 11.87 1.99 15.77
CA LEU A 102 12.44 3.31 15.47
C LEU A 102 11.46 4.19 14.69
N HIS A 103 10.85 3.66 13.64
CA HIS A 103 9.87 4.39 12.84
C HIS A 103 8.62 4.75 13.64
N PHE A 104 8.06 3.79 14.38
CA PHE A 104 6.90 3.97 15.26
C PHE A 104 7.15 5.10 16.27
N PHE A 105 8.28 5.04 16.98
CA PHE A 105 8.63 6.07 17.95
C PHE A 105 8.87 7.43 17.30
N GLN A 106 9.57 7.49 16.16
CA GLN A 106 9.80 8.74 15.43
C GLN A 106 8.49 9.40 14.97
N LYS A 107 7.58 8.63 14.37
CA LYS A 107 6.27 9.12 13.92
C LYS A 107 5.40 9.57 15.09
N SER A 108 5.50 8.89 16.22
CA SER A 108 4.70 9.19 17.40
C SER A 108 5.16 10.46 18.13
N LYS A 109 6.42 10.91 17.99
CA LYS A 109 6.98 12.05 18.78
C LYS A 109 6.10 13.31 18.78
N LEU A 110 5.41 13.60 17.69
CA LEU A 110 4.57 14.79 17.54
C LEU A 110 3.30 14.74 18.40
N PHE A 111 2.92 13.57 18.91
CA PHE A 111 1.64 13.31 19.57
C PHE A 111 1.76 13.05 21.08
N LEU A 112 2.98 12.96 21.60
CA LEU A 112 3.26 12.43 22.94
C LEU A 112 3.64 13.52 23.94
N LYS A 113 3.35 13.26 25.22
CA LYS A 113 3.72 14.13 26.33
C LYS A 113 5.25 14.16 26.55
N PRO A 114 5.82 15.28 27.03
CA PRO A 114 7.28 15.44 27.21
C PRO A 114 7.95 14.37 28.06
N GLU A 115 7.27 13.83 29.07
CA GLU A 115 7.80 12.80 29.96
C GLU A 115 8.04 11.48 29.23
N LEU A 116 7.13 11.12 28.31
CA LEU A 116 7.24 9.90 27.51
C LEU A 116 8.35 10.03 26.45
N LEU A 117 8.56 11.25 25.91
CA LEU A 117 9.65 11.52 24.97
C LEU A 117 11.03 11.21 25.56
N LYS A 118 11.24 11.43 26.88
CA LYS A 118 12.50 11.07 27.57
C LYS A 118 12.69 9.56 27.65
N GLY A 119 11.64 8.79 27.91
CA GLY A 119 11.67 7.32 27.91
C GLY A 119 11.96 6.76 26.52
N ILE A 120 11.29 7.30 25.51
CA ILE A 120 11.48 6.94 24.10
C ILE A 120 12.90 7.27 23.63
N ALA A 121 13.46 8.42 24.00
CA ALA A 121 14.82 8.79 23.61
C ALA A 121 15.85 7.72 24.03
N LYS A 122 15.73 7.18 25.25
CA LYS A 122 16.58 6.09 25.75
C LYS A 122 16.38 4.80 24.95
N VAL A 123 15.14 4.48 24.57
CA VAL A 123 14.85 3.30 23.74
C VAL A 123 15.41 3.46 22.33
N VAL A 124 15.22 4.63 21.71
CA VAL A 124 15.74 4.95 20.37
C VAL A 124 17.27 4.89 20.33
N GLU A 125 17.94 5.46 21.33
CA GLU A 125 19.40 5.35 21.48
C GLU A 125 19.84 3.89 21.50
N LYS A 126 19.21 3.05 22.33
CA LYS A 126 19.48 1.61 22.39
C LYS A 126 19.25 0.91 21.05
N LEU A 127 18.11 1.17 20.39
CA LEU A 127 17.76 0.56 19.10
C LEU A 127 18.74 0.93 17.99
N ASN A 128 19.26 2.16 17.97
CA ASN A 128 20.27 2.60 17.00
C ASN A 128 21.61 1.84 17.15
N HIS A 129 21.90 1.30 18.33
CA HIS A 129 23.10 0.48 18.58
C HIS A 129 22.92 -1.00 18.20
N VAL A 130 21.71 -1.45 17.89
CA VAL A 130 21.44 -2.82 17.43
C VAL A 130 21.80 -2.92 15.95
N LYS A 131 22.85 -3.69 15.62
CA LYS A 131 23.14 -4.07 14.23
C LYS A 131 22.05 -5.02 13.73
N THR A 132 21.11 -4.54 12.92
CA THR A 132 20.17 -5.40 12.23
C THR A 132 20.93 -6.33 11.28
N SER A 133 20.71 -7.64 11.37
CA SER A 133 20.96 -8.50 10.21
C SER A 133 20.14 -7.92 9.06
N ILE A 134 20.77 -7.79 7.89
CA ILE A 134 20.20 -7.13 6.71
C ILE A 134 19.12 -8.08 6.13
N GLY A 135 18.00 -8.20 6.83
CA GLY A 135 16.79 -8.84 6.37
C GLY A 135 15.67 -7.82 6.49
N LYS A 136 14.98 -7.53 5.38
CA LYS A 136 13.72 -6.80 5.44
C LYS A 136 12.74 -7.68 6.23
N VAL A 137 12.33 -7.28 7.42
CA VAL A 137 11.14 -7.91 8.01
C VAL A 137 9.98 -7.51 7.12
N LYS A 138 9.34 -8.51 6.50
CA LYS A 138 8.08 -8.31 5.79
C LYS A 138 7.05 -7.81 6.79
N TYR A 139 6.16 -6.91 6.39
CA TYR A 139 5.13 -6.31 7.27
C TYR A 139 4.29 -7.37 8.00
N ALA A 140 3.97 -8.51 7.36
CA ALA A 140 3.34 -9.67 7.99
C ALA A 140 4.07 -10.22 9.24
N GLY A 141 5.36 -9.93 9.42
CA GLY A 141 6.12 -10.28 10.61
C GLY A 141 5.83 -9.38 11.82
N ILE A 142 5.30 -8.17 11.62
CA ILE A 142 4.93 -7.23 12.70
C ILE A 142 3.62 -7.67 13.34
N GLY A 143 2.59 -7.94 12.55
CA GLY A 143 1.30 -8.43 13.06
C GLY A 143 1.44 -9.72 13.84
N ASN A 144 2.16 -10.71 13.27
CA ASN A 144 2.47 -11.97 13.96
C ASN A 144 3.23 -11.76 15.28
N PHE A 145 4.17 -10.82 15.32
CA PHE A 145 4.88 -10.50 16.57
C PHE A 145 3.93 -9.97 17.64
N PHE A 146 3.02 -9.06 17.28
CA PHE A 146 2.07 -8.49 18.23
C PHE A 146 0.98 -9.46 18.65
N MET A 147 0.47 -10.30 17.75
CA MET A 147 -0.42 -11.41 18.11
C MET A 147 0.26 -12.35 19.11
N LYS A 148 1.50 -12.79 18.81
CA LYS A 148 2.27 -13.64 19.72
C LYS A 148 2.57 -12.96 21.06
N MET A 149 2.79 -11.64 21.08
CA MET A 149 2.98 -10.89 22.32
C MET A 149 1.75 -10.92 23.21
N TRP A 150 0.57 -10.82 22.59
CA TRP A 150 -0.69 -10.89 23.29
C TRP A 150 -1.05 -12.30 23.74
N GLU A 151 -0.66 -13.32 22.99
CA GLU A 151 -0.90 -14.73 23.30
C GLU A 151 0.09 -15.29 24.34
N ASP A 152 1.41 -15.15 24.11
CA ASP A 152 2.48 -15.63 24.99
C ASP A 152 3.79 -14.83 24.83
N VAL A 153 3.97 -13.81 25.68
CA VAL A 153 5.23 -13.05 25.76
C VAL A 153 6.40 -13.84 26.34
N GLU A 154 6.19 -14.92 27.11
CA GLU A 154 7.33 -15.68 27.66
C GLU A 154 8.03 -16.45 26.53
N GLU A 155 7.26 -16.95 25.57
CA GLU A 155 7.80 -17.53 24.35
C GLU A 155 8.63 -16.48 23.57
N LEU A 156 8.13 -15.25 23.43
CA LEU A 156 8.89 -14.15 22.81
C LEU A 156 10.17 -13.80 23.57
N ARG A 157 10.13 -13.78 24.91
CA ARG A 157 11.32 -13.54 25.74
C ARG A 157 12.35 -14.65 25.58
N ALA A 158 11.90 -15.90 25.52
CA ALA A 158 12.75 -17.06 25.32
C ALA A 158 13.41 -17.06 23.92
N GLU A 159 12.70 -16.56 22.91
CA GLU A 159 13.19 -16.41 21.54
C GLU A 159 14.22 -15.28 21.39
N GLU A 160 13.90 -14.07 21.87
CA GLU A 160 14.76 -12.89 21.66
C GLU A 160 15.96 -12.85 22.63
N LYS A 161 15.85 -13.42 23.83
CA LYS A 161 16.92 -13.48 24.86
C LYS A 161 17.57 -12.13 25.16
N ASP A 162 16.79 -11.04 25.15
CA ASP A 162 17.26 -9.68 25.42
C ASP A 162 16.55 -9.06 26.64
N ALA A 163 17.34 -8.61 27.62
CA ALA A 163 16.86 -7.93 28.83
C ALA A 163 16.19 -6.57 28.55
N HIS A 164 16.33 -6.01 27.35
CA HIS A 164 15.74 -4.74 26.95
C HIS A 164 14.35 -4.87 26.33
N MET A 165 13.91 -6.08 26.01
CA MET A 165 12.63 -6.35 25.37
C MET A 165 11.46 -5.77 26.18
N ASP A 166 11.44 -6.01 27.49
CA ASP A 166 10.38 -5.52 28.36
C ASP A 166 10.30 -3.99 28.39
N VAL A 167 11.44 -3.30 28.34
CA VAL A 167 11.48 -1.83 28.31
C VAL A 167 10.91 -1.31 26.99
N ILE A 168 11.25 -1.95 25.86
CA ILE A 168 10.73 -1.57 24.55
C ILE A 168 9.22 -1.81 24.48
N LEU A 169 8.74 -2.96 24.95
CA LEU A 169 7.32 -3.31 24.96
C LEU A 169 6.52 -2.38 25.89
N GLU A 170 7.02 -2.07 27.09
CA GLU A 170 6.38 -1.10 27.99
C GLU A 170 6.28 0.29 27.33
N GLN A 171 7.35 0.79 26.73
CA GLN A 171 7.30 2.11 26.06
C GLN A 171 6.41 2.09 24.82
N THR A 172 6.36 0.97 24.10
CA THR A 172 5.46 0.78 22.95
C THR A 172 4.01 0.78 23.40
N LEU A 173 3.68 0.08 24.49
CA LEU A 173 2.34 0.08 25.09
C LEU A 173 1.93 1.47 25.55
N ARG A 174 2.77 2.17 26.34
CA ARG A 174 2.48 3.54 26.80
C ARG A 174 2.24 4.49 25.64
N THR A 175 3.07 4.40 24.60
CA THR A 175 2.91 5.20 23.38
C THR A 175 1.60 4.89 22.67
N SER A 176 1.29 3.60 22.52
CA SER A 176 0.04 3.12 21.89
C SER A 176 -1.20 3.62 22.64
N LEU A 177 -1.19 3.56 23.97
CA LEU A 177 -2.28 4.07 24.80
C LEU A 177 -2.41 5.58 24.69
N GLN A 178 -1.31 6.34 24.66
CA GLN A 178 -1.39 7.79 24.47
C GLN A 178 -1.92 8.19 23.09
N LEU A 179 -1.54 7.46 22.04
CA LEU A 179 -2.08 7.65 20.70
C LEU A 179 -3.59 7.36 20.66
N LEU A 180 -4.01 6.28 21.31
CA LEU A 180 -5.42 5.89 21.39
C LEU A 180 -6.24 6.92 22.18
N ILE A 181 -5.86 7.19 23.42
CA ILE A 181 -6.63 8.02 24.37
C ILE A 181 -6.71 9.47 23.89
N ASN A 182 -5.62 10.04 23.39
CA ASN A 182 -5.58 11.47 23.08
C ASN A 182 -5.91 11.78 21.61
N HIS A 183 -5.71 10.83 20.69
CA HIS A 183 -5.81 11.08 19.25
C HIS A 183 -6.71 10.08 18.51
N GLY A 184 -7.27 9.07 19.18
CA GLY A 184 -8.07 8.02 18.54
C GLY A 184 -7.29 7.14 17.55
N ILE A 185 -5.95 7.19 17.60
CA ILE A 185 -5.08 6.43 16.71
C ILE A 185 -4.80 5.07 17.35
N ILE A 186 -5.12 3.99 16.64
CA ILE A 186 -4.85 2.62 17.07
C ILE A 186 -3.50 2.18 16.47
N SER A 187 -2.54 1.82 17.30
CA SER A 187 -1.24 1.32 16.84
C SER A 187 -1.33 -0.15 16.40
N ASP A 188 -0.34 -0.65 15.66
CA ASP A 188 -0.26 -2.07 15.29
C ASP A 188 -0.32 -2.99 16.50
N MET A 189 0.26 -2.57 17.64
CA MET A 189 0.16 -3.30 18.90
C MET A 189 -1.30 -3.46 19.34
N LEU A 190 -2.12 -2.42 19.29
CA LEU A 190 -3.52 -2.50 19.72
C LEU A 190 -4.43 -3.10 18.63
N LEU A 191 -4.16 -2.87 17.35
CA LEU A 191 -4.89 -3.49 16.23
C LEU A 191 -4.85 -5.02 16.28
N HIS A 192 -3.74 -5.57 16.76
CA HIS A 192 -3.54 -7.02 16.93
C HIS A 192 -3.98 -7.55 18.30
N HIS A 193 -4.58 -6.71 19.16
CA HIS A 193 -5.16 -7.19 20.42
C HIS A 193 -6.36 -8.11 20.13
N PRO A 194 -6.50 -9.28 20.78
CA PRO A 194 -7.53 -10.27 20.45
C PRO A 194 -8.95 -9.69 20.38
N ILE A 195 -9.36 -8.90 21.37
CA ILE A 195 -10.68 -8.25 21.42
C ILE A 195 -10.90 -7.31 20.22
N ILE A 196 -9.90 -6.50 19.85
CA ILE A 196 -10.02 -5.55 18.74
C ILE A 196 -10.05 -6.31 17.41
N LEU A 197 -9.16 -7.28 17.27
CA LEU A 197 -9.01 -8.04 16.03
C LEU A 197 -10.24 -8.91 15.75
N GLU A 198 -10.86 -9.50 16.77
CA GLU A 198 -12.11 -10.26 16.65
C GLU A 198 -13.25 -9.40 16.07
N GLU A 199 -13.40 -8.17 16.55
CA GLU A 199 -14.41 -7.22 16.06
C GLU A 199 -14.14 -6.76 14.61
N ILE A 200 -12.87 -6.66 14.21
CA ILE A 200 -12.47 -6.22 12.87
C ILE A 200 -12.59 -7.36 11.84
N LYS A 201 -12.20 -8.60 12.20
CA LYS A 201 -12.12 -9.76 11.28
C LYS A 201 -13.44 -10.08 10.56
N GLY A 202 -14.58 -9.81 11.20
CA GLY A 202 -15.90 -10.02 10.60
C GLY A 202 -16.30 -8.97 9.55
N LEU A 203 -15.58 -7.85 9.47
CA LEU A 203 -15.95 -6.67 8.66
C LEU A 203 -14.86 -6.25 7.67
N LEU A 204 -13.60 -6.60 7.95
CA LEU A 204 -12.44 -6.19 7.19
C LEU A 204 -11.49 -7.36 6.99
N LEU A 205 -10.91 -7.45 5.80
CA LEU A 205 -9.88 -8.45 5.50
C LEU A 205 -8.57 -8.00 6.14
N VAL A 206 -8.20 -8.64 7.25
CA VAL A 206 -7.03 -8.29 8.06
C VAL A 206 -5.70 -8.71 7.43
N ASP A 207 -5.73 -9.44 6.31
CA ASP A 207 -4.56 -9.90 5.55
C ASP A 207 -3.83 -8.80 4.78
N ASN A 208 -4.24 -7.53 4.94
CA ASN A 208 -3.54 -6.36 4.45
C ASN A 208 -3.29 -5.35 5.58
N GLU A 209 -2.04 -5.26 6.02
CA GLU A 209 -1.65 -4.45 7.20
C GLU A 209 -1.94 -2.96 6.99
N LYS A 210 -1.74 -2.47 5.76
CA LYS A 210 -2.04 -1.07 5.46
C LYS A 210 -3.53 -0.80 5.57
N LEU A 211 -4.39 -1.70 5.09
CA LEU A 211 -5.83 -1.57 5.25
C LEU A 211 -6.25 -1.65 6.72
N LEU A 212 -5.67 -2.58 7.48
CA LEU A 212 -5.92 -2.70 8.92
C LEU A 212 -5.56 -1.40 9.66
N SER A 213 -4.48 -0.72 9.26
CA SER A 213 -4.05 0.58 9.82
C SER A 213 -5.01 1.75 9.57
N GLU A 214 -6.03 1.59 8.72
CA GLU A 214 -7.08 2.60 8.49
C GLU A 214 -8.18 2.56 9.56
N VAL A 215 -8.20 1.53 10.42
CA VAL A 215 -9.14 1.45 11.54
C VAL A 215 -8.74 2.47 12.61
N THR A 216 -9.69 3.31 13.02
CA THR A 216 -9.49 4.34 14.05
C THR A 216 -10.47 4.17 15.19
N ALA A 217 -10.29 4.94 16.27
CA ALA A 217 -11.16 4.94 17.43
C ALA A 217 -11.73 6.33 17.71
N THR A 218 -12.94 6.37 18.25
CA THR A 218 -13.57 7.58 18.79
C THR A 218 -14.23 7.29 20.12
N ASN A 219 -14.63 8.34 20.84
CA ASN A 219 -15.25 8.24 22.16
C ASN A 219 -14.44 7.37 23.14
N VAL A 220 -13.13 7.55 23.12
CA VAL A 220 -12.21 6.80 23.99
C VAL A 220 -12.36 7.33 25.41
N MET A 221 -12.81 6.49 26.33
CA MET A 221 -13.04 6.83 27.73
C MET A 221 -12.46 5.75 28.63
N CYS A 222 -11.65 6.16 29.60
CA CYS A 222 -11.18 5.27 30.64
C CYS A 222 -12.20 5.18 31.77
N HIS A 223 -12.44 3.98 32.28
CA HIS A 223 -13.30 3.74 33.42
C HIS A 223 -12.62 2.80 34.42
N GLN A 224 -12.88 3.03 35.71
CA GLN A 224 -12.42 2.14 36.77
C GLN A 224 -13.52 1.11 37.06
N SER A 225 -13.26 -0.15 36.76
CA SER A 225 -14.18 -1.24 37.09
C SER A 225 -14.26 -1.43 38.60
N HIS A 226 -15.48 -1.39 39.13
CA HIS A 226 -15.77 -1.44 40.57
C HIS A 226 -15.39 -2.76 41.25
N ARG A 227 -15.19 -3.85 40.49
CA ARG A 227 -14.96 -5.18 41.08
C ARG A 227 -13.51 -5.45 41.47
N ASP A 228 -12.52 -4.89 40.76
CA ASP A 228 -11.12 -5.31 40.90
C ASP A 228 -10.07 -4.17 40.86
N SER A 229 -10.49 -2.90 40.94
CA SER A 229 -9.61 -1.74 40.65
C SER A 229 -8.95 -1.81 39.26
N GLN A 230 -9.52 -2.62 38.36
CA GLN A 230 -9.09 -2.72 36.98
C GLN A 230 -9.56 -1.51 36.20
N VAL A 231 -8.72 -1.06 35.27
CA VAL A 231 -9.06 0.03 34.37
C VAL A 231 -9.43 -0.59 33.03
N VAL A 232 -10.54 -0.14 32.47
CA VAL A 232 -11.02 -0.53 31.14
C VAL A 232 -11.09 0.70 30.25
N ILE A 233 -10.90 0.51 28.95
CA ILE A 233 -11.13 1.56 27.96
C ILE A 233 -12.40 1.22 27.20
N TYR A 234 -13.41 2.08 27.31
CA TYR A 234 -14.53 2.09 26.39
C TYR A 234 -14.14 2.90 25.17
N LEU A 235 -14.33 2.36 23.98
CA LEU A 235 -14.11 3.09 22.75
C LEU A 235 -15.06 2.61 21.65
N LYS A 236 -15.21 3.44 20.62
CA LYS A 236 -15.94 3.11 19.41
C LYS A 236 -14.97 2.99 18.25
N LEU A 237 -14.76 1.77 17.77
CA LEU A 237 -13.99 1.49 16.55
C LEU A 237 -14.74 2.06 15.34
N LYS A 238 -14.00 2.70 14.45
CA LYS A 238 -14.41 3.12 13.12
C LYS A 238 -13.68 2.26 12.10
N ILE A 239 -14.40 1.28 11.56
CA ILE A 239 -13.86 0.29 10.61
C ILE A 239 -14.29 0.73 9.21
N PRO A 240 -13.37 1.07 8.31
CA PRO A 240 -13.73 1.57 6.99
C PRO A 240 -14.43 0.51 6.16
N LYS A 241 -15.45 0.91 5.40
CA LYS A 241 -16.05 0.02 4.41
C LYS A 241 -15.17 -0.02 3.17
N VAL A 242 -14.86 -1.23 2.73
CA VAL A 242 -14.07 -1.45 1.52
C VAL A 242 -14.93 -1.96 0.38
N ALA A 243 -14.55 -1.58 -0.84
CA ALA A 243 -15.08 -2.16 -2.06
C ALA A 243 -13.97 -2.80 -2.88
N ARG A 244 -14.32 -3.87 -3.58
CA ARG A 244 -13.48 -4.48 -4.60
C ARG A 244 -13.89 -3.96 -5.97
N ILE A 245 -12.91 -3.63 -6.80
CA ILE A 245 -13.15 -3.17 -8.17
C ILE A 245 -12.07 -3.68 -9.10
N THR A 246 -12.49 -4.01 -10.32
CA THR A 246 -11.57 -4.33 -11.41
C THR A 246 -11.08 -3.04 -12.04
N ILE A 247 -9.78 -2.80 -11.95
CA ILE A 247 -9.10 -1.73 -12.69
C ILE A 247 -8.59 -2.26 -14.02
N GLU A 248 -8.56 -1.39 -15.01
CA GLU A 248 -7.97 -1.64 -16.31
C GLU A 248 -6.63 -0.91 -16.39
N LYS A 249 -5.57 -1.65 -16.70
CA LYS A 249 -4.24 -1.11 -17.00
C LYS A 249 -4.04 -1.15 -18.50
N CYS A 250 -3.96 0.00 -19.14
CA CYS A 250 -3.93 0.08 -20.59
C CYS A 250 -2.82 1.01 -21.06
N ASP A 251 -2.08 0.57 -22.07
CA ASP A 251 -1.21 1.43 -22.86
C ASP A 251 -1.75 1.59 -24.28
N ASP A 252 -1.43 2.73 -24.89
CA ASP A 252 -1.56 2.93 -26.32
C ASP A 252 -0.32 2.38 -27.02
N ILE A 253 -0.46 1.28 -27.75
CA ILE A 253 0.60 0.64 -28.55
C ILE A 253 1.28 1.64 -29.51
N GLY A 254 0.56 2.69 -29.92
CA GLY A 254 1.05 3.73 -30.80
C GLY A 254 0.89 3.39 -32.28
N LYS A 255 1.42 4.26 -33.12
CA LYS A 255 1.49 4.10 -34.57
C LYS A 255 2.76 4.73 -35.13
N MET A 256 3.16 4.28 -36.32
CA MET A 256 4.25 4.88 -37.08
C MET A 256 3.68 5.80 -38.15
N VAL A 257 4.09 7.07 -38.17
CA VAL A 257 3.74 8.04 -39.20
C VAL A 257 5.03 8.70 -39.67
N ASP A 258 5.40 8.50 -40.94
CA ASP A 258 6.57 9.11 -41.57
C ASP A 258 7.86 8.98 -40.74
N GLY A 259 8.13 7.78 -40.21
CA GLY A 259 9.30 7.50 -39.38
C GLY A 259 9.23 8.04 -37.93
N THR A 260 8.10 8.64 -37.55
CA THR A 260 7.83 9.11 -36.19
C THR A 260 6.89 8.14 -35.47
N TYR A 261 7.30 7.69 -34.29
CA TYR A 261 6.46 6.90 -33.40
C TYR A 261 5.57 7.80 -32.55
N GLN A 262 4.25 7.63 -32.66
CA GLN A 262 3.25 8.44 -31.96
C GLN A 262 2.38 7.60 -31.04
N TYR A 263 2.22 8.01 -29.78
CA TYR A 263 1.35 7.33 -28.81
C TYR A 263 0.85 8.28 -27.72
N TYR A 264 -0.32 7.99 -27.16
CA TYR A 264 -0.86 8.67 -25.99
C TYR A 264 -0.32 8.08 -24.70
N THR A 265 0.11 8.93 -23.78
CA THR A 265 0.42 8.55 -22.40
C THR A 265 -0.88 8.44 -21.62
N LEU A 266 -1.32 7.21 -21.36
CA LEU A 266 -2.51 6.89 -20.57
C LEU A 266 -2.15 6.79 -19.08
N PRO A 267 -3.12 6.96 -18.15
CA PRO A 267 -2.88 6.64 -16.76
C PRO A 267 -2.63 5.13 -16.60
N LYS A 268 -1.70 4.76 -15.72
CA LYS A 268 -1.28 3.35 -15.52
C LYS A 268 -2.44 2.40 -15.21
N ALA A 269 -3.43 2.88 -14.46
CA ALA A 269 -4.67 2.17 -14.22
C ALA A 269 -5.84 3.14 -14.15
N THR A 270 -7.00 2.67 -14.62
CA THR A 270 -8.26 3.39 -14.51
C THR A 270 -9.42 2.47 -14.19
N PHE A 271 -10.49 3.01 -13.62
CA PHE A 271 -11.79 2.34 -13.55
C PHE A 271 -12.92 3.37 -13.70
N LYS A 272 -14.11 2.89 -14.05
CA LYS A 272 -15.30 3.73 -14.19
C LYS A 272 -16.26 3.47 -13.02
N LYS A 273 -16.74 4.54 -12.39
CA LYS A 273 -17.75 4.48 -11.32
C LYS A 273 -18.69 5.66 -11.44
N ASN A 274 -20.00 5.40 -11.41
CA ASN A 274 -21.06 6.43 -11.49
C ASN A 274 -20.87 7.40 -12.69
N GLY A 275 -20.43 6.89 -13.84
CA GLY A 275 -20.19 7.71 -15.03
C GLY A 275 -18.85 8.48 -15.06
N HIS A 276 -18.13 8.54 -13.95
CA HIS A 276 -16.81 9.17 -13.84
C HIS A 276 -15.68 8.15 -14.02
N ILE A 277 -14.53 8.63 -14.49
CA ILE A 277 -13.32 7.83 -14.65
C ILE A 277 -12.35 8.24 -13.54
N PHE A 278 -11.82 7.24 -12.84
CA PHE A 278 -10.82 7.42 -11.80
C PHE A 278 -9.53 6.79 -12.29
N LYS A 279 -8.41 7.49 -12.07
CA LYS A 279 -7.09 6.89 -12.20
C LYS A 279 -6.61 6.36 -10.87
N VAL A 280 -5.82 5.31 -10.93
CA VAL A 280 -5.18 4.68 -9.78
C VAL A 280 -3.67 4.79 -9.94
N ASP A 281 -3.05 5.53 -9.03
CA ASP A 281 -1.60 5.63 -8.93
C ASP A 281 -1.08 4.36 -8.20
N ILE A 282 -0.93 3.28 -8.97
CA ILE A 282 -0.55 1.91 -8.51
C ILE A 282 0.67 1.91 -7.58
N GLU A 283 1.60 2.84 -7.77
CA GLU A 283 2.82 3.02 -6.96
C GLU A 283 2.52 3.30 -5.49
N TRP A 284 1.34 3.82 -5.18
CA TRP A 284 0.89 4.16 -3.83
C TRP A 284 -0.02 3.07 -3.24
N CYS A 285 -0.24 1.97 -3.96
CA CYS A 285 -0.97 0.81 -3.49
C CYS A 285 -0.04 -0.19 -2.79
N PHE A 286 -0.64 -1.05 -1.96
CA PHE A 286 0.03 -2.03 -1.13
C PHE A 286 -0.29 -3.44 -1.63
N PHE A 287 0.73 -4.17 -2.06
CA PHE A 287 0.63 -5.48 -2.70
C PHE A 287 0.99 -6.58 -1.69
N GLU A 288 -0.02 -7.09 -0.98
CA GLU A 288 0.12 -8.22 -0.05
C GLU A 288 -0.69 -9.41 -0.59
N HIS A 289 -1.49 -10.09 0.24
CA HIS A 289 -2.39 -11.16 -0.23
C HIS A 289 -3.41 -10.67 -1.26
N PHE A 290 -3.79 -9.39 -1.16
CA PHE A 290 -4.54 -8.66 -2.17
C PHE A 290 -3.96 -7.24 -2.31
N THR A 291 -4.35 -6.55 -3.38
CA THR A 291 -3.91 -5.17 -3.62
C THR A 291 -4.88 -4.21 -2.93
N TYR A 292 -4.38 -3.47 -1.94
CA TYR A 292 -5.13 -2.37 -1.31
C TYR A 292 -4.61 -1.03 -1.83
N CYS A 293 -5.50 -0.18 -2.32
CA CYS A 293 -5.18 1.18 -2.73
C CYS A 293 -5.85 2.17 -1.77
N PRO A 294 -5.08 2.97 -1.01
CA PRO A 294 -5.65 3.98 -0.14
C PRO A 294 -6.29 5.11 -0.96
N THR A 295 -7.17 5.89 -0.34
CA THR A 295 -7.93 6.96 -1.01
C THR A 295 -7.02 7.93 -1.77
N GLN A 296 -5.87 8.32 -1.21
CA GLN A 296 -4.93 9.21 -1.89
C GLN A 296 -4.37 8.65 -3.21
N ALA A 297 -4.38 7.33 -3.41
CA ALA A 297 -3.94 6.70 -4.66
C ALA A 297 -5.01 6.76 -5.77
N ILE A 298 -6.25 7.16 -5.44
CA ILE A 298 -7.39 7.16 -6.36
C ILE A 298 -7.88 8.59 -6.53
N ARG A 299 -7.91 9.05 -7.78
CA ARG A 299 -8.35 10.41 -8.11
C ARG A 299 -9.11 10.46 -9.43
N PRO A 300 -10.06 11.39 -9.58
CA PRO A 300 -10.74 11.56 -10.85
C PRO A 300 -9.74 11.91 -11.97
N THR A 301 -10.02 11.47 -13.18
CA THR A 301 -9.25 11.77 -14.38
C THR A 301 -10.17 11.96 -15.58
N ASP A 302 -9.76 12.83 -16.49
CA ASP A 302 -10.41 12.99 -17.80
C ASP A 302 -9.56 12.41 -18.94
N CYS A 303 -8.35 11.92 -18.64
CA CYS A 303 -7.55 11.14 -19.57
C CYS A 303 -7.78 9.65 -19.33
N SER A 304 -8.21 8.93 -20.37
CA SER A 304 -8.37 7.47 -20.41
C SER A 304 -8.35 6.95 -21.85
N LYS A 305 -8.39 5.62 -22.02
CA LYS A 305 -8.52 5.01 -23.35
C LYS A 305 -9.82 5.40 -24.08
N GLU A 306 -10.87 5.81 -23.36
CA GLU A 306 -12.12 6.31 -23.94
C GLU A 306 -12.11 7.83 -24.20
N LYS A 307 -11.26 8.57 -23.48
CA LYS A 307 -11.18 10.03 -23.52
C LYS A 307 -9.73 10.49 -23.66
N LEU A 308 -9.28 10.64 -24.91
CA LEU A 308 -7.90 11.00 -25.23
C LEU A 308 -7.60 12.51 -25.17
N GLN A 309 -8.63 13.36 -25.11
CA GLN A 309 -8.49 14.82 -25.26
C GLN A 309 -7.54 15.46 -24.25
N ARG A 310 -7.44 14.91 -23.03
CA ARG A 310 -6.52 15.38 -21.98
C ARG A 310 -5.31 14.45 -21.78
N CYS A 311 -5.15 13.44 -22.64
CA CYS A 311 -3.98 12.59 -22.62
C CYS A 311 -2.85 13.24 -23.40
N GLU A 312 -1.63 13.16 -22.87
CA GLU A 312 -0.46 13.68 -23.56
C GLU A 312 -0.13 12.82 -24.79
N LEU A 313 -0.01 13.44 -25.96
CA LEU A 313 0.47 12.78 -27.16
C LEU A 313 2.00 12.92 -27.23
N ARG A 314 2.71 11.79 -27.18
CA ARG A 314 4.16 11.70 -27.35
C ARG A 314 4.49 11.42 -28.81
N MET A 315 5.52 12.10 -29.30
CA MET A 315 6.06 11.91 -30.64
C MET A 315 7.57 11.72 -30.52
N GLU A 316 8.07 10.59 -31.00
CA GLU A 316 9.47 10.22 -30.88
C GLU A 316 10.01 9.78 -32.24
N GLN A 317 11.15 10.34 -32.65
CA GLN A 317 11.83 9.91 -33.85
C GLN A 317 12.61 8.63 -33.52
N LYS A 318 12.15 7.50 -34.04
CA LYS A 318 12.70 6.18 -33.70
C LYS A 318 12.91 5.34 -34.96
N SER A 319 14.13 4.80 -35.11
CA SER A 319 14.47 3.84 -36.14
C SER A 319 14.07 2.43 -35.72
N ASP A 320 14.76 1.88 -34.73
CA ASP A 320 14.55 0.51 -34.22
C ASP A 320 14.32 0.60 -32.71
N PHE A 321 13.20 0.07 -32.23
CA PHE A 321 12.83 0.14 -30.82
C PHE A 321 11.97 -1.03 -30.36
N ASP A 322 12.01 -1.22 -29.06
CA ASP A 322 11.10 -2.01 -28.26
C ASP A 322 10.61 -1.14 -27.10
N ARG A 323 9.33 -1.28 -26.76
CA ARG A 323 8.73 -0.61 -25.60
C ARG A 323 7.86 -1.60 -24.87
N GLU A 324 8.20 -1.86 -23.62
CA GLU A 324 7.37 -2.65 -22.72
C GLU A 324 6.03 -1.94 -22.45
N LEU A 325 4.93 -2.70 -22.51
CA LEU A 325 3.56 -2.25 -22.26
C LEU A 325 3.00 -3.00 -21.03
N GLN A 326 1.83 -2.60 -20.53
CA GLN A 326 1.08 -3.35 -19.51
C GLN A 326 0.76 -4.78 -19.96
N ASN A 327 0.69 -5.02 -21.27
CA ASN A 327 0.48 -6.34 -21.86
C ASN A 327 1.34 -6.50 -23.12
N GLY A 328 2.48 -7.15 -22.99
CA GLY A 328 3.42 -7.40 -24.07
C GLY A 328 4.31 -6.20 -24.41
N PHE A 329 4.73 -6.15 -25.68
CA PHE A 329 5.70 -5.19 -26.19
C PHE A 329 5.19 -4.55 -27.49
N ALA A 330 5.49 -3.26 -27.67
CA ALA A 330 5.45 -2.61 -28.97
C ALA A 330 6.86 -2.66 -29.58
N VAL A 331 7.03 -3.23 -30.77
CA VAL A 331 8.34 -3.37 -31.41
C VAL A 331 8.31 -2.94 -32.87
N TYR A 332 9.39 -2.30 -33.31
CA TYR A 332 9.55 -1.79 -34.68
C TYR A 332 11.04 -1.79 -35.06
N GLY A 333 11.37 -2.20 -36.27
CA GLY A 333 12.76 -2.22 -36.76
C GLY A 333 12.93 -3.02 -38.05
N ASP A 334 14.18 -3.29 -38.43
CA ASP A 334 14.54 -4.01 -39.68
C ASP A 334 14.57 -5.54 -39.56
N PHE A 335 14.13 -6.09 -38.43
CA PHE A 335 14.12 -7.53 -38.22
C PHE A 335 13.07 -8.23 -39.10
N THR A 336 13.41 -9.44 -39.55
CA THR A 336 12.55 -10.30 -40.39
C THR A 336 12.02 -11.53 -39.65
N GLN A 337 12.45 -11.71 -38.39
CA GLN A 337 12.03 -12.81 -37.55
C GLN A 337 11.96 -12.42 -36.08
N ILE A 338 11.08 -13.10 -35.37
CA ILE A 338 10.97 -13.11 -33.91
C ILE A 338 11.18 -14.54 -33.45
N LEU A 339 12.09 -14.76 -32.51
CA LEU A 339 12.29 -16.07 -31.90
C LEU A 339 11.69 -16.06 -30.50
N THR A 340 11.14 -17.18 -30.08
CA THR A 340 10.66 -17.35 -28.72
C THR A 340 11.23 -18.61 -28.12
N GLU A 341 11.49 -18.60 -26.81
CA GLU A 341 12.03 -19.74 -26.08
C GLU A 341 11.27 -19.97 -24.79
N LYS A 342 10.90 -21.23 -24.56
CA LYS A 342 10.32 -21.70 -23.30
C LYS A 342 10.70 -23.16 -23.07
N ASP A 343 11.19 -23.49 -21.88
CA ASP A 343 11.59 -24.87 -21.52
C ASP A 343 12.55 -25.50 -22.55
N SER A 344 13.50 -24.70 -23.05
CA SER A 344 14.46 -25.06 -24.12
C SER A 344 13.83 -25.38 -25.50
N LEU A 345 12.52 -25.17 -25.67
CA LEU A 345 11.84 -25.25 -26.96
C LEU A 345 11.85 -23.87 -27.61
N GLN A 346 12.32 -23.81 -28.85
CA GLN A 346 12.37 -22.58 -29.64
C GLN A 346 11.31 -22.57 -30.73
N SER A 347 10.61 -21.44 -30.86
CA SER A 347 9.70 -21.16 -31.98
C SER A 347 10.20 -19.97 -32.79
N ARG A 348 9.92 -19.99 -34.09
CA ARG A 348 10.32 -18.93 -35.03
C ARG A 348 9.11 -18.38 -35.77
N TYR A 349 8.96 -17.07 -35.73
CA TYR A 349 7.90 -16.34 -36.42
C TYR A 349 8.52 -15.41 -37.46
N LEU A 350 8.09 -15.54 -38.72
CA LEU A 350 8.53 -14.64 -39.80
C LEU A 350 7.68 -13.38 -39.79
N VAL A 351 8.33 -12.22 -39.89
CA VAL A 351 7.68 -10.91 -39.88
C VAL A 351 8.23 -10.00 -40.98
N LYS A 352 7.43 -9.02 -41.40
CA LYS A 352 7.86 -7.99 -42.33
C LYS A 352 8.67 -6.91 -41.60
N PRO A 353 9.82 -6.47 -42.14
CA PRO A 353 10.59 -5.37 -41.57
C PRO A 353 9.82 -4.06 -41.69
N ARG A 354 10.19 -3.07 -40.87
CA ARG A 354 9.59 -1.72 -40.84
C ARG A 354 8.06 -1.73 -40.68
N VAL A 355 7.56 -2.67 -39.88
CA VAL A 355 6.17 -2.74 -39.43
C VAL A 355 6.15 -2.72 -37.91
N LEU A 356 5.24 -1.94 -37.32
CA LEU A 356 5.03 -1.91 -35.87
C LEU A 356 4.26 -3.17 -35.47
N TYR A 357 4.77 -3.94 -34.52
CA TYR A 357 4.09 -5.11 -33.97
C TYR A 357 3.74 -4.89 -32.50
N HIS A 358 2.58 -5.40 -32.11
CA HIS A 358 2.25 -5.72 -30.73
C HIS A 358 2.50 -7.21 -30.50
N ILE A 359 3.35 -7.52 -29.55
CA ILE A 359 3.74 -8.89 -29.21
C ILE A 359 3.37 -9.18 -27.77
N VAL A 360 2.52 -10.17 -27.54
CA VAL A 360 2.22 -10.70 -26.21
C VAL A 360 2.89 -12.06 -26.10
N PRO A 361 3.99 -12.22 -25.35
CA PRO A 361 4.62 -13.52 -25.16
C PRO A 361 3.67 -14.47 -24.43
N LYS A 362 3.85 -15.78 -24.64
CA LYS A 362 3.21 -16.80 -23.81
C LYS A 362 3.71 -16.68 -22.36
N PHE A 363 2.92 -17.10 -21.39
CA PHE A 363 3.35 -17.10 -19.97
C PHE A 363 4.71 -17.78 -19.79
N ASP A 364 5.64 -17.06 -19.15
CA ASP A 364 7.03 -17.47 -18.87
C ASP A 364 7.86 -17.81 -20.12
N GLU A 365 7.54 -17.18 -21.25
CA GLU A 365 8.33 -17.27 -22.49
C GLU A 365 9.29 -16.08 -22.59
N THR A 366 10.46 -16.33 -23.17
CA THR A 366 11.45 -15.30 -23.53
C THR A 366 11.37 -15.01 -25.03
N LEU A 367 11.38 -13.73 -25.41
CA LEU A 367 11.41 -13.29 -26.81
C LEU A 367 12.82 -12.84 -27.20
N PHE A 368 13.26 -13.17 -28.40
CA PHE A 368 14.48 -12.64 -29.00
C PHE A 368 14.16 -11.90 -30.31
N ILE A 369 14.46 -10.60 -30.33
CA ILE A 369 14.09 -9.70 -31.43
C ILE A 369 15.28 -8.78 -31.73
N GLY A 370 15.80 -8.83 -32.95
CA GLY A 370 16.93 -7.96 -33.34
C GLY A 370 18.17 -8.08 -32.44
N GLY A 371 18.41 -9.25 -31.85
CA GLY A 371 19.51 -9.48 -30.91
C GLY A 371 19.25 -9.06 -29.46
N LYS A 372 18.04 -8.56 -29.14
CA LYS A 372 17.61 -8.25 -27.77
C LYS A 372 16.78 -9.37 -27.18
N GLU A 373 16.97 -9.61 -25.89
CA GLU A 373 16.16 -10.50 -25.07
C GLU A 373 15.08 -9.69 -24.34
N LEU A 374 13.81 -10.08 -24.49
CA LEU A 374 12.67 -9.44 -23.83
C LEU A 374 11.88 -10.50 -23.06
N LYS A 375 11.58 -10.22 -21.78
CA LYS A 375 10.80 -11.11 -20.93
C LYS A 375 9.76 -10.31 -20.16
N GLN A 376 8.51 -10.77 -20.20
CA GLN A 376 7.42 -10.24 -19.40
C GLN A 376 6.48 -11.36 -18.97
N MET A 377 6.05 -11.32 -17.71
CA MET A 377 5.03 -12.23 -17.19
C MET A 377 3.65 -11.82 -17.68
N THR A 378 3.10 -12.54 -18.65
CA THR A 378 1.74 -12.33 -19.20
C THR A 378 0.82 -13.48 -18.80
N GLN A 379 -0.49 -13.28 -18.89
CA GLN A 379 -1.45 -14.39 -18.70
C GLN A 379 -1.76 -15.15 -20.01
N SER A 380 -0.99 -14.90 -21.08
CA SER A 380 -1.29 -15.46 -22.40
C SER A 380 -0.96 -16.94 -22.48
N LYS A 381 -1.87 -17.73 -23.05
CA LYS A 381 -1.68 -19.17 -23.28
C LYS A 381 -0.77 -19.46 -24.47
N GLU A 382 -0.65 -18.50 -25.38
CA GLU A 382 0.14 -18.57 -26.62
C GLU A 382 0.81 -17.23 -26.92
N THR A 383 1.84 -17.24 -27.75
CA THR A 383 2.49 -16.03 -28.24
C THR A 383 1.58 -15.38 -29.29
N ILE A 384 1.22 -14.12 -29.09
CA ILE A 384 0.44 -13.35 -30.06
C ILE A 384 1.36 -12.33 -30.70
N ILE A 385 1.47 -12.34 -32.03
CA ILE A 385 2.22 -11.34 -32.81
C ILE A 385 1.27 -10.68 -33.78
N ARG A 386 1.02 -9.38 -33.60
CA ARG A 386 0.03 -8.63 -34.37
C ARG A 386 0.66 -7.39 -35.01
N PRO A 387 0.60 -7.24 -36.35
CA PRO A 387 0.99 -5.99 -36.98
C PRO A 387 -0.05 -4.90 -36.66
N ILE A 388 0.44 -3.71 -36.35
CA ILE A 388 -0.38 -2.51 -36.11
C ILE A 388 -0.50 -1.75 -37.42
N LYS A 389 -1.72 -1.43 -37.81
CA LYS A 389 -2.00 -0.66 -39.01
C LYS A 389 -1.52 0.80 -38.81
N PRO A 390 -0.98 1.45 -39.86
CA PRO A 390 -0.58 2.86 -39.82
C PRO A 390 -1.70 3.82 -39.41
#